data_AF-A0A4Y9RA06-F1
#
_entry.id   AF-A0A4Y9RA06-F1
#
_cell.length_a   1.000
_cell.length_b   1.000
_cell.length_c   1.000
_cell.angle_alpha   90.00
_cell.angle_beta   90.00
_cell.angle_gamma   90.00
#
_symmetry.space_group_name_H-M   'P 1'
#
loop_
_entity.id
_entity.type
_entity.pdbx_description
1 polymer ?
#
loop_
_entity_poly.entity_id
_entity_poly.type
_entity_poly.pdbx_seq_one_letter_code
_entity_poly.pdbx_strand_id
1 'polypeptide(L)'
;MNYLRTAPFGGLFTVTFSVAAAFQIAFALLGLLLAVLSPGLFQMNGEPATSPAGAIGVLLFLLVFILIVNAGMSALGAVIVLAVRRVLPTAKTS
;
A
#
# COMPACT_ATOMS: atom_id res chain seq x y z
N MET A 1 -16.10 -14.26 -5.07
CA MET A 1 -17.06 -13.78 -4.04
C MET A 1 -17.10 -14.65 -2.76
N ASN A 2 -16.82 -15.96 -2.79
CA ASN A 2 -16.81 -16.79 -1.58
C ASN A 2 -15.76 -16.37 -0.54
N TYR A 3 -14.55 -15.98 -0.97
CA TYR A 3 -13.50 -15.49 -0.06
C TYR A 3 -13.95 -14.28 0.77
N LEU A 4 -14.63 -13.31 0.14
CA LEU A 4 -15.14 -12.12 0.83
C LEU A 4 -16.28 -12.42 1.81
N ARG A 5 -16.89 -13.61 1.77
CA ARG A 5 -17.94 -14.03 2.72
C ARG A 5 -17.36 -14.75 3.94
N THR A 6 -16.27 -15.50 3.78
CA THR A 6 -15.75 -16.40 4.82
C THR A 6 -14.36 -16.03 5.34
N ALA A 7 -13.58 -15.21 4.63
CA ALA A 7 -12.20 -14.91 5.01
C ALA A 7 -12.12 -14.15 6.35
N PRO A 8 -11.20 -14.51 7.27
CA PRO A 8 -10.98 -13.76 8.50
C PRO A 8 -10.39 -12.38 8.20
N PHE A 9 -10.40 -11.49 9.20
CA PHE A 9 -9.79 -10.14 9.10
C PHE A 9 -8.39 -10.20 8.48
N GLY A 10 -7.53 -11.09 9.01
CA GLY A 10 -6.16 -11.25 8.52
C GLY A 10 -6.10 -11.61 7.04
N GLY A 11 -6.98 -12.48 6.54
CA GLY A 11 -7.01 -12.82 5.12
C GLY A 11 -7.42 -11.63 4.24
N LEU A 12 -8.44 -10.88 4.65
CA LEU A 12 -8.89 -9.68 3.95
C LEU A 12 -7.80 -8.59 3.92
N PHE A 13 -7.16 -8.35 5.06
CA PHE A 13 -6.06 -7.41 5.20
C PHE A 13 -4.84 -7.82 4.37
N THR A 14 -4.40 -9.08 4.49
CA THR A 14 -3.19 -9.55 3.82
C THR A 14 -3.34 -9.48 2.31
N VAL A 15 -4.50 -9.83 1.76
CA VAL A 15 -4.71 -9.76 0.30
C VAL A 15 -4.62 -8.31 -0.20
N THR A 16 -5.30 -7.36 0.44
CA THR A 16 -5.29 -5.96 -0.01
C THR A 16 -3.92 -5.31 0.21
N PHE A 17 -3.33 -5.53 1.39
CA PHE A 17 -2.02 -4.99 1.73
C PHE A 17 -0.92 -5.54 0.83
N SER A 18 -0.85 -6.87 0.63
CA SER A 18 0.23 -7.52 -0.12
C SER A 18 0.24 -7.11 -1.59
N VAL A 19 -0.93 -7.01 -2.22
CA VAL A 19 -1.03 -6.56 -3.61
C VAL A 19 -0.49 -5.14 -3.75
N ALA A 20 -0.97 -4.20 -2.94
CA ALA A 20 -0.51 -2.82 -2.99
C ALA A 20 0.98 -2.68 -2.59
N ALA A 21 1.44 -3.43 -1.60
CA ALA A 21 2.85 -3.43 -1.18
C ALA A 21 3.77 -3.97 -2.27
N ALA A 22 3.36 -5.01 -3.01
CA ALA A 22 4.14 -5.56 -4.12
C ALA A 22 4.35 -4.53 -5.24
N PHE A 23 3.29 -3.81 -5.62
CA PHE A 23 3.41 -2.70 -6.58
C PHE A 23 4.29 -1.58 -6.04
N GLN A 24 4.12 -1.19 -4.77
CA GLN A 24 4.95 -0.15 -4.14
C GLN A 24 6.44 -0.51 -4.16
N ILE A 25 6.79 -1.77 -3.85
CA ILE A 25 8.17 -2.25 -3.92
C ILE A 25 8.69 -2.22 -5.36
N ALA A 26 7.90 -2.68 -6.34
CA ALA A 26 8.30 -2.66 -7.74
C ALA A 26 8.58 -1.22 -8.25
N PHE A 27 7.69 -0.27 -7.91
CA PHE A 27 7.89 1.14 -8.25
C PHE A 27 9.03 1.78 -7.46
N ALA A 28 9.27 1.38 -6.21
CA ALA A 28 10.41 1.86 -5.44
C ALA A 28 11.75 1.40 -6.05
N LEU A 29 11.83 0.18 -6.59
CA LEU A 29 13.01 -0.30 -7.31
C LEU A 29 13.26 0.51 -8.58
N LEU A 30 12.22 0.82 -9.34
CA LEU A 30 12.32 1.73 -10.50
C LEU A 30 12.73 3.14 -10.07
N GLY A 31 12.15 3.63 -8.98
CA GLY A 31 12.50 4.93 -8.42
C GLY A 31 13.95 5.00 -7.91
N LEU A 32 14.51 3.90 -7.38
CA LEU A 32 15.92 3.82 -6.99
C LEU A 32 16.85 4.03 -8.19
N LEU A 33 16.52 3.44 -9.33
CA LEU A 33 17.27 3.66 -10.57
C LEU A 33 17.18 5.13 -11.01
N LEU A 34 15.98 5.72 -10.95
CA LEU A 34 15.77 7.14 -11.26
C LEU A 34 16.46 8.09 -10.27
N ALA A 35 16.55 7.73 -8.98
CA ALA A 35 17.22 8.54 -7.97
C ALA A 35 18.72 8.67 -8.23
N VAL A 36 19.33 7.66 -8.86
CA VAL A 36 20.75 7.71 -9.27
C VAL A 36 20.92 8.45 -10.59
N LEU A 37 20.07 8.16 -11.59
CA LEU A 37 20.21 8.72 -12.94
C LEU A 37 19.72 10.17 -13.07
N SER A 38 18.72 10.55 -12.29
CA SER A 38 18.08 11.87 -12.34
C SER A 38 17.54 12.27 -10.95
N PRO A 39 18.44 12.60 -10.00
CA PRO A 39 18.05 12.94 -8.62
C PRO A 39 17.11 14.14 -8.56
N GLY A 40 17.19 15.09 -9.51
CA GLY A 40 16.33 16.27 -9.57
C GLY A 40 14.83 15.97 -9.78
N LEU A 41 14.44 14.73 -10.09
CA LEU A 41 13.04 14.31 -10.11
C LEU A 41 12.43 14.19 -8.71
N PHE A 42 13.26 14.08 -7.68
CA PHE A 42 12.83 13.92 -6.29
C PHE A 42 12.94 15.24 -5.56
N GLN A 43 11.83 15.70 -4.98
CA GLN A 43 11.74 16.98 -4.29
C GLN A 43 12.01 16.82 -2.80
N MET A 44 12.96 17.58 -2.27
CA MET A 44 13.28 17.71 -0.85
C MET A 44 12.88 19.11 -0.37
N ASN A 45 11.91 19.20 0.54
CA ASN A 45 11.46 20.47 1.12
C ASN A 45 11.05 21.54 0.08
N GLY A 46 10.51 21.11 -1.07
CA GLY A 46 10.11 22.01 -2.16
C GLY A 46 11.19 22.30 -3.21
N GLU A 47 12.41 21.81 -3.01
CA GLU A 47 13.52 21.98 -3.95
C GLU A 47 14.00 20.64 -4.52
N PRO A 48 14.46 20.58 -5.79
CA PRO A 48 14.96 19.35 -6.38
C PRO A 48 16.17 18.80 -5.62
N ALA A 49 16.25 17.48 -5.45
CA ALA A 49 17.40 16.86 -4.80
C ALA A 49 18.67 17.06 -5.66
N THR A 50 19.70 17.61 -5.04
CA THR A 50 20.99 17.91 -5.68
C THR A 50 21.95 16.74 -5.67
N SER A 51 21.61 15.64 -4.98
CA SER A 51 22.43 14.44 -4.88
C SER A 51 21.57 13.17 -4.91
N PRO A 52 22.12 12.05 -5.42
CA PRO A 52 21.46 10.74 -5.36
C PRO A 52 21.08 10.32 -3.94
N ALA A 53 21.93 10.62 -2.95
CA ALA A 53 21.65 10.31 -1.55
C ALA A 53 20.38 11.02 -1.03
N GLY A 54 20.20 12.30 -1.39
CA GLY A 54 19.00 13.05 -1.06
C GLY A 54 17.75 12.45 -1.72
N ALA A 55 17.85 12.14 -3.02
CA ALA A 55 16.76 11.52 -3.77
C ALA A 55 16.33 10.15 -3.20
N ILE A 56 17.30 9.31 -2.82
CA ILE A 56 17.05 8.03 -2.15
C ILE A 56 16.36 8.25 -0.79
N GLY A 57 16.80 9.26 -0.02
CA GLY A 57 16.16 9.62 1.24
C GLY A 57 14.68 9.97 1.08
N VAL A 58 14.33 10.79 0.08
CA VAL A 58 12.93 11.11 -0.27
C VAL A 58 12.16 9.86 -0.67
N LEU A 59 12.74 9.02 -1.52
CA LEU A 59 12.10 7.80 -1.99
C LEU A 59 11.79 6.84 -0.84
N LEU A 60 12.73 6.64 0.07
CA LEU A 60 12.53 5.79 1.26
C LEU A 60 11.46 6.36 2.18
N PHE A 61 11.46 7.67 2.40
CA PHE A 61 10.42 8.34 3.18
C PHE A 61 9.04 8.14 2.55
N LEU A 62 8.90 8.38 1.25
CA LEU A 62 7.64 8.20 0.53
C LEU A 62 7.19 6.74 0.55
N LEU A 63 8.12 5.78 0.39
CA LEU A 63 7.81 4.36 0.47
C LEU A 63 7.22 3.98 1.83
N VAL A 64 7.86 4.40 2.93
CA VAL A 64 7.37 4.11 4.29
C VAL A 64 6.03 4.79 4.54
N PHE A 65 5.89 6.06 4.17
CA PHE A 65 4.65 6.81 4.33
C PHE A 65 3.48 6.13 3.59
N ILE A 66 3.68 5.79 2.32
CA ILE A 66 2.67 5.15 1.49
C ILE A 66 2.36 3.73 1.99
N LEU A 67 3.34 2.98 2.52
CA LEU A 67 3.10 1.67 3.15
C LEU A 67 2.21 1.79 4.39
N ILE A 68 2.41 2.81 5.22
CA ILE A 68 1.57 3.08 6.40
C ILE A 68 0.13 3.39 5.95
N VAL A 69 -0.03 4.26 4.95
CA VAL A 69 -1.35 4.59 4.39
C VAL A 69 -2.02 3.34 3.82
N ASN A 70 -1.27 2.51 3.07
CA ASN A 70 -1.76 1.25 2.51
C ASN A 70 -2.22 0.28 3.61
N ALA A 71 -1.43 0.10 4.67
CA ALA A 71 -1.82 -0.72 5.81
C ALA A 71 -3.11 -0.20 6.47
N GLY A 72 -3.22 1.12 6.66
CA GLY A 72 -4.44 1.77 7.17
C GLY A 72 -5.66 1.51 6.30
N MET A 73 -5.56 1.73 4.98
CA MET A 73 -6.65 1.48 4.04
C MET A 73 -7.04 0.00 3.98
N SER A 74 -6.05 -0.90 4.02
CA SER A 74 -6.26 -2.35 4.00
C SER A 74 -6.99 -2.81 5.27
N ALA A 75 -6.63 -2.28 6.43
CA ALA A 75 -7.30 -2.55 7.69
C ALA A 75 -8.73 -2.01 7.71
N LEU A 76 -8.94 -0.75 7.27
CA LEU A 76 -10.27 -0.15 7.16
C LEU A 76 -11.17 -0.94 6.20
N GLY A 77 -10.66 -1.31 5.03
CA GLY A 77 -11.39 -2.14 4.06
C GLY A 77 -11.77 -3.50 4.65
N ALA A 78 -10.87 -4.15 5.38
CA ALA A 78 -11.16 -5.41 6.06
C ALA A 78 -12.24 -5.25 7.14
N VAL A 79 -12.20 -4.18 7.95
CA VAL A 79 -13.25 -3.86 8.94
C VAL A 79 -14.60 -3.62 8.26
N ILE A 80 -14.64 -2.85 7.17
CA ILE A 80 -15.87 -2.57 6.42
C ILE A 80 -16.48 -3.87 5.90
N VAL A 81 -15.68 -4.75 5.30
CA VAL A 81 -16.16 -6.05 4.82
C VAL A 81 -16.73 -6.89 5.96
N LEU A 82 -16.09 -6.93 7.13
CA LEU A 82 -16.61 -7.65 8.29
C LEU A 82 -17.88 -7.02 8.85
N ALA A 83 -17.99 -5.69 8.86
CA ALA A 83 -19.20 -4.99 9.29
C ALA A 83 -20.38 -5.28 8.35
N VAL A 84 -20.15 -5.23 7.03
CA VAL A 84 -21.17 -5.54 6.02
C VAL A 84 -21.65 -6.99 6.16
N ARG A 85 -20.77 -7.95 6.48
CA ARG A 85 -21.17 -9.34 6.73
C ARG A 85 -22.17 -9.50 7.89
N ARG A 86 -22.15 -8.61 8.89
CA ARG A 86 -23.12 -8.66 10.00
C ARG A 86 -24.53 -8.25 9.57
N VAL A 87 -24.65 -7.51 8.47
CA VAL A 87 -25.91 -6.98 7.96
C VAL A 87 -26.43 -7.80 6.77
N LEU A 88 -25.54 -8.50 6.06
CA LEU A 88 -25.94 -9.39 4.98
C LEU A 88 -26.66 -10.63 5.55
N PRO A 89 -27.87 -10.96 5.06
CA PRO A 89 -28.55 -12.18 5.48
C PRO A 89 -27.68 -13.39 5.14
N THR A 90 -27.44 -14.25 6.13
CA THR A 90 -26.79 -15.54 5.92
C THR A 90 -27.61 -16.30 4.90
N ALA A 91 -27.12 -16.40 3.66
CA ALA A 91 -27.77 -17.21 2.64
C ALA A 91 -27.90 -18.62 3.24
N LYS A 92 -29.13 -19.06 3.50
CA LYS A 92 -29.42 -20.44 3.90
C LYS A 92 -28.72 -21.33 2.88
N THR A 93 -27.69 -22.04 3.32
CA THR A 93 -27.17 -23.21 2.64
C THR A 93 -28.34 -24.19 2.58
N SER A 94 -29.05 -24.18 1.46
CA SER A 94 -29.87 -25.31 1.03
C SER A 94 -28.98 -26.38 0.45
#